data_AF-A0A6N2X7Z9-F1
#
_entry.id   AF-A0A6N2X7Z9-F1
#
_cell.length_a   1.000
_cell.length_b   1.000
_cell.length_c   1.000
_cell.angle_alpha   90.00
_cell.angle_beta   90.00
_cell.angle_gamma   90.00
#
_symmetry.space_group_name_H-M   'P 1'
#
loop_
_entity.id
_entity.type
_entity.pdbx_description
1 polymer ?
#
loop_
_entity_poly.entity_id
_entity_poly.type
_entity_poly.pdbx_seq_one_letter_code
_entity_poly.pdbx_strand_id
1 'polypeptide(L)'
;MDIYKERGANGMRYRICAVILAAAGALWAFEGTGPVTVLADEQAQEISVSYIPGWNQTEGIWYWLEPDGTLHRGWLQADGRSYYMDENGAMVTGWREVDGEWYYFHEDGGMNLGELILDNGKYEFSAQGALVSAGWVENTGGGAYDAGCYDHMAQDLFDQLNEEKKDLFLEEYPDREDEYDGDMHRVYDRYAGFQMDMTLNKAADHRLEGAMAGGYADDRIPGEGTINDYLSVINYRRSATCLELYVRDCEDASEAFDKIKEKLDKRFQSKTDRKYSLEYYRSLGMAHREKDGKQYFVVILMR
;
A
#
# COMPACT_ATOMS: atom_id res chain seq x y z
N MET A 1 -37.48 -33.85 -28.71
CA MET A 1 -37.54 -33.52 -30.15
C MET A 1 -36.19 -32.92 -30.51
N ASP A 2 -35.26 -33.54 -31.22
CA ASP A 2 -35.10 -34.85 -31.84
C ASP A 2 -33.60 -35.16 -31.77
N ILE A 3 -33.16 -36.19 -31.04
CA ILE A 3 -32.65 -37.48 -31.56
C ILE A 3 -31.84 -37.38 -32.86
N TYR A 4 -30.51 -37.32 -32.74
CA TYR A 4 -29.61 -38.18 -33.53
C TYR A 4 -28.55 -38.79 -32.60
N LYS A 5 -28.58 -40.12 -32.50
CA LYS A 5 -27.57 -40.97 -31.87
C LYS A 5 -26.57 -41.36 -32.95
N GLU A 6 -25.29 -41.07 -32.76
CA GLU A 6 -24.22 -41.87 -33.32
C GLU A 6 -23.28 -42.35 -32.20
N ARG A 7 -22.92 -43.63 -32.29
CA ARG A 7 -22.13 -44.40 -31.33
C ARG A 7 -20.64 -44.24 -31.61
N GLY A 8 -19.85 -44.00 -30.56
CA GLY A 8 -18.41 -44.23 -30.53
C GLY A 8 -17.90 -44.02 -29.09
N ALA A 9 -17.11 -44.96 -28.58
CA ALA A 9 -16.91 -45.18 -27.14
C ALA A 9 -15.82 -44.32 -26.49
N ASN A 10 -16.04 -44.02 -25.21
CA ASN A 10 -15.11 -43.58 -24.16
C ASN A 10 -14.44 -42.20 -24.27
N GLY A 11 -14.61 -41.39 -23.21
CA GLY A 11 -13.56 -40.48 -22.72
C GLY A 11 -14.03 -39.07 -22.37
N MET A 12 -13.80 -38.67 -21.13
CA MET A 12 -14.13 -37.40 -20.47
C MET A 12 -13.78 -36.10 -21.22
N ARG A 13 -14.58 -35.06 -20.92
CA ARG A 13 -14.33 -33.64 -21.19
C ARG A 13 -13.21 -33.10 -20.30
N TYR A 14 -12.23 -32.40 -20.84
CA TYR A 14 -11.45 -31.39 -20.10
C TYR A 14 -11.08 -30.20 -20.97
N ARG A 15 -11.24 -29.01 -20.39
CA ARG A 15 -10.91 -27.69 -20.94
C ARG A 15 -9.46 -27.36 -20.57
N ILE A 16 -8.65 -26.90 -21.52
CA ILE A 16 -7.31 -26.35 -21.21
C ILE A 16 -7.20 -24.99 -21.91
N CYS A 17 -6.99 -23.96 -21.11
CA CYS A 17 -6.67 -22.60 -21.52
C CYS A 17 -5.16 -22.39 -21.43
N ALA A 18 -4.54 -21.92 -22.51
CA ALA A 18 -3.25 -21.22 -22.45
C ALA A 18 -3.23 -20.11 -23.53
N VAL A 19 -3.13 -18.88 -23.06
CA VAL A 19 -2.78 -17.64 -23.78
C VAL A 19 -1.64 -17.07 -22.91
N ILE A 20 -0.52 -16.59 -23.43
CA ILE A 20 -0.35 -15.22 -23.94
C ILE A 20 0.67 -15.13 -25.08
N LEU A 21 0.30 -14.30 -26.07
CA LEU A 21 1.00 -13.90 -27.30
C LEU A 21 2.08 -12.85 -27.05
N ALA A 22 3.11 -12.85 -27.91
CA ALA A 22 3.78 -11.64 -28.32
C ALA A 22 3.34 -11.25 -29.75
N ALA A 23 2.93 -9.98 -29.89
CA ALA A 23 2.68 -9.21 -31.10
C ALA A 23 1.35 -9.42 -31.87
N ALA A 24 0.66 -8.28 -32.03
CA ALA A 24 -0.51 -7.98 -32.86
C ALA A 24 -1.84 -8.64 -32.42
N GLY A 25 -2.73 -7.80 -31.90
CA GLY A 25 -4.05 -8.18 -31.41
C GLY A 25 -4.90 -8.93 -32.44
N ALA A 26 -5.23 -10.18 -32.11
CA ALA A 26 -6.50 -10.85 -32.38
C ALA A 26 -6.45 -12.21 -31.67
N LEU A 27 -7.35 -12.42 -30.72
CA LEU A 27 -7.50 -13.68 -30.00
C LEU A 27 -8.19 -14.70 -30.92
N TRP A 28 -7.47 -15.71 -31.42
CA TRP A 28 -8.04 -16.87 -32.07
C TRP A 28 -7.40 -18.14 -31.49
N ALA A 29 -8.22 -19.02 -30.92
CA ALA A 29 -7.81 -20.31 -30.37
C ALA A 29 -8.05 -21.42 -31.42
N PHE A 30 -7.04 -22.25 -31.64
CA PHE A 30 -7.08 -23.45 -32.50
C PHE A 30 -6.75 -24.69 -31.65
N GLU A 31 -7.45 -25.79 -31.87
CA GLU A 31 -7.36 -27.04 -31.07
C GLU A 31 -6.51 -28.11 -31.76
N GLY A 32 -5.59 -28.76 -31.05
CA GLY A 32 -4.91 -29.97 -31.53
C GLY A 32 -3.83 -30.51 -30.57
N THR A 33 -3.79 -31.84 -30.42
CA THR A 33 -2.70 -32.58 -29.75
C THR A 33 -1.92 -33.38 -30.79
N GLY A 34 -0.67 -32.99 -31.03
CA GLY A 34 0.29 -33.64 -31.93
C GLY A 34 1.39 -32.66 -32.32
N PRO A 35 2.54 -33.12 -32.87
CA PRO A 35 3.51 -32.20 -33.46
C PRO A 35 2.85 -31.36 -34.56
N VAL A 36 3.04 -30.03 -34.51
CA VAL A 36 2.50 -29.12 -35.53
C VAL A 36 3.28 -29.32 -36.83
N THR A 37 2.73 -30.09 -37.76
CA THR A 37 3.19 -30.11 -39.14
C THR A 37 2.43 -29.04 -39.92
N VAL A 38 3.10 -27.93 -40.22
CA VAL A 38 2.62 -26.99 -41.23
C VAL A 38 2.79 -27.67 -42.58
N LEU A 39 1.70 -28.12 -43.19
CA LEU A 39 1.71 -28.57 -44.59
C LEU A 39 1.78 -27.33 -45.50
N ALA A 40 3.00 -26.83 -45.68
CA ALA A 40 3.36 -26.01 -46.83
C ALA A 40 4.69 -26.55 -47.37
N ASP A 41 4.60 -27.24 -48.50
CA ASP A 41 5.67 -27.51 -49.46
C ASP A 41 7.04 -27.93 -48.89
N GLU A 42 7.32 -29.24 -48.95
CA GLU A 42 8.62 -29.94 -48.91
C GLU A 42 9.73 -29.57 -47.91
N GLN A 43 9.54 -28.65 -46.96
CA GLN A 43 10.45 -28.43 -45.84
C GLN A 43 9.66 -28.12 -44.56
N ALA A 44 9.11 -29.17 -43.95
CA ALA A 44 8.57 -29.10 -42.60
C ALA A 44 9.73 -28.79 -41.62
N GLN A 45 9.92 -27.52 -41.29
CA GLN A 45 10.79 -27.12 -40.19
C GLN A 45 9.97 -27.23 -38.90
N GLU A 46 10.32 -28.20 -38.05
CA GLU A 46 9.80 -28.27 -36.68
C GLU A 46 10.15 -26.97 -35.95
N ILE A 47 9.16 -26.13 -35.68
CA ILE A 47 9.35 -24.99 -34.78
C ILE A 47 9.20 -25.54 -33.36
N SER A 48 10.32 -25.86 -32.72
CA SER A 48 10.35 -26.12 -31.29
C SER A 48 10.03 -24.81 -30.56
N VAL A 49 8.81 -24.66 -30.04
CA VAL A 49 8.49 -23.59 -29.11
C VAL A 49 9.24 -23.91 -27.81
N SER A 50 10.37 -23.26 -27.60
CA SER A 50 11.12 -23.35 -26.35
C SER A 50 10.38 -22.57 -25.28
N TYR A 51 9.50 -23.22 -24.53
CA TYR A 51 9.19 -22.73 -23.19
C TYR A 51 10.43 -22.97 -22.32
N ILE A 52 10.80 -21.99 -21.50
CA ILE A 52 11.90 -22.13 -20.55
C ILE A 52 11.25 -22.53 -19.23
N PRO A 53 11.40 -23.77 -18.74
CA PRO A 53 10.89 -24.15 -17.43
C PRO A 53 11.41 -23.21 -16.35
N GLY A 54 10.62 -22.99 -15.31
CA GLY A 54 10.89 -22.04 -14.24
C GLY A 54 10.19 -20.69 -14.42
N TRP A 55 10.80 -19.64 -13.88
CA TRP A 55 10.23 -18.30 -13.82
C TRP A 55 10.08 -17.64 -15.19
N ASN A 56 8.87 -17.17 -15.48
CA ASN A 56 8.54 -16.42 -16.68
C ASN A 56 7.66 -15.23 -16.31
N GLN A 57 7.89 -14.07 -16.92
CA GLN A 57 7.11 -12.86 -16.68
C GLN A 57 6.30 -12.48 -17.91
N THR A 58 5.05 -12.08 -17.71
CA THR A 58 4.17 -11.58 -18.77
C THR A 58 3.28 -10.49 -18.22
N GLU A 59 3.24 -9.33 -18.89
CA GLU A 59 2.47 -8.15 -18.45
C GLU A 59 2.75 -7.74 -16.99
N GLY A 60 3.99 -7.94 -16.53
CA GLY A 60 4.41 -7.64 -15.15
C GLY A 60 4.10 -8.74 -14.13
N ILE A 61 3.32 -9.76 -14.50
CA ILE A 61 2.94 -10.88 -13.63
C ILE A 61 3.93 -12.03 -13.81
N TRP A 62 4.36 -12.62 -12.70
CA TRP A 62 5.25 -13.78 -12.69
C TRP A 62 4.47 -15.09 -12.67
N TYR A 63 4.97 -16.06 -13.44
CA TYR A 63 4.45 -17.41 -13.58
C TYR A 63 5.60 -18.41 -13.45
N TRP A 64 5.29 -19.61 -12.97
CA TRP A 64 6.21 -20.74 -13.01
C TRP A 64 5.73 -21.78 -14.01
N LEU A 65 6.56 -22.07 -15.00
CA LEU A 65 6.32 -23.09 -16.02
C LEU A 65 7.01 -24.39 -15.63
N GLU A 66 6.24 -25.47 -15.60
CA GLU A 66 6.76 -26.82 -15.39
C GLU A 66 7.50 -27.32 -16.64
N PRO A 67 8.32 -28.39 -16.53
CA PRO A 67 9.04 -28.97 -17.67
C PRO A 67 8.14 -29.48 -18.80
N ASP A 68 6.85 -29.67 -18.56
CA ASP A 68 5.85 -30.05 -19.57
C ASP A 68 5.12 -28.83 -20.20
N GLY A 69 5.53 -27.62 -19.82
CA GLY A 69 4.96 -26.37 -20.31
C GLY A 69 3.66 -25.96 -19.62
N THR A 70 3.23 -26.67 -18.57
CA THR A 70 2.06 -26.30 -17.79
C THR A 70 2.38 -25.25 -16.71
N LEU A 71 1.37 -24.48 -16.30
CA LEU A 71 1.51 -23.51 -15.20
C LEU A 71 1.41 -24.21 -13.85
N HIS A 72 2.37 -23.94 -12.98
CA HIS A 72 2.32 -24.34 -11.57
C HIS A 72 1.29 -23.53 -10.80
N ARG A 73 0.61 -24.18 -9.86
CA ARG A 73 -0.42 -23.60 -8.99
C ARG A 73 -0.20 -24.08 -7.56
N GLY A 74 -0.50 -23.23 -6.59
CA GLY A 74 -0.29 -23.50 -5.17
C GLY A 74 1.15 -23.24 -4.73
N TRP A 75 1.59 -24.00 -3.72
CA TRP A 75 2.89 -23.84 -3.08
C TRP A 75 4.04 -24.23 -3.99
N LEU A 76 4.93 -23.28 -4.25
CA LEU A 76 6.13 -23.46 -5.06
C LEU A 76 7.37 -23.21 -4.20
N GLN A 77 8.33 -24.14 -4.26
CA GLN A 77 9.66 -23.93 -3.68
C GLN A 77 10.68 -23.77 -4.81
N ALA A 78 11.29 -22.59 -4.89
CA ALA A 78 12.28 -22.25 -5.91
C ALA A 78 13.40 -21.41 -5.28
N ASP A 79 14.65 -21.65 -5.70
CA ASP A 79 15.81 -20.86 -5.25
C ASP A 79 15.94 -20.73 -3.72
N GLY A 80 15.55 -21.77 -2.99
CA GLY A 80 15.59 -21.79 -1.52
C GLY A 80 14.52 -20.94 -0.83
N ARG A 81 13.55 -20.39 -1.57
CA ARG A 81 12.42 -19.61 -1.05
C ARG A 81 11.09 -20.29 -1.38
N SER A 82 10.08 -19.96 -0.60
CA SER A 82 8.70 -20.42 -0.82
C SER A 82 7.89 -19.30 -1.46
N TYR A 83 7.08 -19.66 -2.44
CA TYR A 83 6.17 -18.79 -3.20
C TYR A 83 4.79 -19.44 -3.22
N TYR A 84 3.77 -18.67 -3.57
CA TYR A 84 2.45 -19.20 -3.81
C TYR A 84 1.94 -18.70 -5.16
N MET A 85 1.52 -19.64 -6.01
CA MET A 85 0.93 -19.37 -7.31
C MET A 85 -0.58 -19.51 -7.19
N ASP A 86 -1.35 -18.53 -7.62
CA ASP A 86 -2.81 -18.56 -7.53
C ASP A 86 -3.45 -19.60 -8.48
N GLU A 87 -4.78 -19.65 -8.52
CA GLU A 87 -5.52 -20.60 -9.38
C GLU A 87 -5.27 -20.39 -10.88
N ASN A 88 -4.82 -19.20 -11.29
CA ASN A 88 -4.43 -18.88 -12.66
C ASN A 88 -2.93 -19.12 -12.91
N GLY A 89 -2.19 -19.54 -11.88
CA GLY A 89 -0.73 -19.70 -11.92
C GLY A 89 0.03 -18.39 -11.78
N ALA A 90 -0.63 -17.28 -11.42
CA ALA A 90 0.02 -16.00 -11.16
C ALA A 90 0.65 -15.98 -9.77
N MET A 91 1.87 -15.46 -9.67
CA MET A 91 2.59 -15.35 -8.40
C MET A 91 1.89 -14.36 -7.47
N VAL A 92 1.66 -14.79 -6.23
CA VAL A 92 1.04 -13.97 -5.19
C VAL A 92 2.06 -13.07 -4.52
N THR A 93 1.66 -11.83 -4.28
CA THR A 93 2.35 -10.83 -3.44
C THR A 93 1.37 -10.29 -2.40
N GLY A 94 1.87 -9.81 -1.27
CA GLY A 94 1.07 -9.31 -0.15
C GLY A 94 0.43 -10.42 0.69
N TRP A 95 -0.65 -10.07 1.39
CA TRP A 95 -1.38 -10.97 2.27
C TRP A 95 -2.19 -12.01 1.50
N ARG A 96 -2.13 -13.27 1.92
CA ARG A 96 -2.90 -14.38 1.35
C ARG A 96 -3.29 -15.38 2.42
N GLU A 97 -4.57 -15.73 2.44
CA GLU A 97 -5.05 -16.88 3.21
C GLU A 97 -4.91 -18.15 2.35
N VAL A 98 -4.28 -19.18 2.91
CA VAL A 98 -4.10 -20.50 2.29
C VAL A 98 -4.46 -21.55 3.33
N ASP A 99 -5.43 -22.40 3.01
CA ASP A 99 -5.89 -23.50 3.88
C ASP A 99 -6.26 -23.08 5.32
N GLY A 100 -6.76 -21.84 5.49
CA GLY A 100 -7.19 -21.28 6.78
C GLY A 100 -6.11 -20.56 7.57
N GLU A 101 -4.88 -20.48 7.05
CA GLU A 101 -3.75 -19.77 7.67
C GLU A 101 -3.36 -18.57 6.81
N TRP A 102 -2.92 -17.48 7.46
CA TRP A 102 -2.48 -16.27 6.77
C TRP A 102 -0.98 -16.25 6.53
N TYR A 103 -0.58 -15.85 5.32
CA TYR A 103 0.80 -15.70 4.89
C TYR A 103 1.01 -14.32 4.29
N TYR A 104 2.25 -13.84 4.32
CA TYR A 104 2.64 -12.62 3.62
C TYR A 104 3.74 -12.93 2.61
N PHE A 105 3.57 -12.47 1.37
CA PHE A 105 4.54 -12.59 0.29
C PHE A 105 5.10 -11.20 -0.02
N HIS A 106 6.42 -11.05 -0.08
CA HIS A 106 7.05 -9.78 -0.43
C HIS A 106 6.80 -9.43 -1.91
N GLU A 107 7.21 -8.24 -2.35
CA GLU A 107 7.01 -7.80 -3.76
C GLU A 107 7.71 -8.73 -4.77
N ASP A 108 8.80 -9.38 -4.35
CA ASP A 108 9.49 -10.40 -5.12
C ASP A 108 8.81 -11.79 -5.08
N GLY A 109 7.66 -11.89 -4.41
CA GLY A 109 6.85 -13.10 -4.24
C GLY A 109 7.34 -14.06 -3.16
N GLY A 110 8.48 -13.79 -2.52
CA GLY A 110 8.99 -14.68 -1.49
C GLY A 110 8.19 -14.58 -0.20
N MET A 111 7.80 -15.73 0.36
CA MET A 111 7.08 -15.84 1.62
C MET A 111 7.91 -15.31 2.79
N ASN A 112 7.28 -14.51 3.63
CA ASN A 112 7.85 -14.01 4.87
C ASN A 112 7.89 -15.11 5.95
N LEU A 113 9.02 -15.21 6.65
CA LEU A 113 9.25 -16.24 7.70
C LEU A 113 9.59 -15.63 9.07
N GLY A 114 9.63 -14.31 9.16
CA GLY A 114 10.06 -13.60 10.37
C GLY A 114 9.13 -12.43 10.69
N GLU A 115 9.55 -11.57 11.61
CA GLU A 115 8.78 -10.38 11.97
C GLU A 115 8.60 -9.45 10.76
N LEU A 116 7.38 -8.94 10.59
CA LEU A 116 7.04 -7.92 9.60
C LEU A 116 6.44 -6.72 10.31
N ILE A 117 6.95 -5.53 9.99
CA ILE A 117 6.30 -4.26 10.35
C ILE A 117 5.69 -3.68 9.08
N LEU A 118 4.37 -3.52 9.06
CA LEU A 118 3.63 -2.98 7.92
C LEU A 118 2.45 -2.14 8.41
N ASP A 119 2.37 -0.87 8.00
CA ASP A 119 1.24 0.02 8.26
C ASP A 119 0.88 0.15 9.75
N ASN A 120 1.90 0.25 10.60
CA ASN A 120 1.85 0.21 12.07
C ASN A 120 1.46 -1.14 12.68
N GLY A 121 1.23 -2.17 11.89
CA GLY A 121 1.08 -3.53 12.38
C GLY A 121 2.44 -4.19 12.57
N LYS A 122 2.63 -4.84 13.71
CA LYS A 122 3.67 -5.85 13.94
C LYS A 122 3.05 -7.22 13.78
N TYR A 123 3.62 -8.01 12.89
CA TYR A 123 3.16 -9.35 12.57
C TYR A 123 4.28 -10.34 12.82
N GLU A 124 3.99 -11.39 13.58
CA GLU A 124 4.92 -12.46 13.84
C GLU A 124 4.46 -13.71 13.09
N PHE A 125 5.40 -14.40 12.45
CA PHE A 125 5.13 -15.58 11.66
C PHE A 125 5.91 -16.77 12.23
N SER A 126 5.37 -17.96 12.03
CA SER A 126 6.04 -19.22 12.34
C SER A 126 7.22 -19.44 11.39
N ALA A 127 8.10 -20.39 11.73
CA ALA A 127 9.19 -20.82 10.85
C ALA A 127 8.68 -21.42 9.52
N GLN A 128 7.38 -21.72 9.41
CA GLN A 128 6.70 -22.20 8.21
C GLN A 128 5.93 -21.08 7.48
N GLY A 129 6.02 -19.83 7.96
CA GLY A 129 5.45 -18.65 7.33
C GLY A 129 3.99 -18.36 7.65
N ALA A 130 3.32 -19.20 8.44
CA ALA A 130 1.96 -18.93 8.90
C ALA A 130 1.95 -17.84 9.99
N LEU A 131 1.02 -16.89 9.90
CA LEU A 131 0.84 -15.79 10.85
C LEU A 131 0.48 -16.33 12.24
N VAL A 132 1.27 -15.95 13.24
CA VAL A 132 1.10 -16.35 14.65
C VAL A 132 0.40 -15.27 15.45
N SER A 133 0.79 -14.01 15.25
CA SER A 133 0.23 -12.89 15.98
C SER A 133 0.21 -11.62 15.12
N ALA A 134 -0.77 -10.77 15.37
CA ALA A 134 -0.86 -9.44 14.81
C ALA A 134 -1.17 -8.46 15.94
N GLY A 135 -0.36 -7.42 16.06
CA GLY A 135 -0.53 -6.34 17.03
C GLY A 135 -0.22 -5.00 16.40
N TRP A 136 -0.65 -3.93 17.04
CA TRP A 136 -0.18 -2.60 16.67
C TRP A 136 1.20 -2.39 17.28
N VAL A 137 2.12 -1.82 16.49
CA VAL A 137 3.34 -1.21 17.02
C VAL A 137 2.88 -0.09 17.95
N GLU A 138 3.27 -0.18 19.22
CA GLU A 138 3.01 0.87 20.18
C GLU A 138 3.75 2.13 19.73
N ASN A 139 2.99 3.15 19.35
CA ASN A 139 3.53 4.46 19.06
C ASN A 139 3.76 5.16 20.41
N THR A 140 5.02 5.23 20.85
CA THR A 140 5.41 5.84 22.13
C THR A 140 5.49 7.37 22.09
N GLY A 141 5.08 8.02 21.00
CA GLY A 141 4.57 9.40 21.02
C GLY A 141 5.53 10.49 21.55
N GLY A 142 6.67 10.70 20.89
CA GLY A 142 7.27 12.05 20.85
C GLY A 142 8.68 12.26 21.41
N GLY A 143 9.55 11.26 21.41
CA GLY A 143 10.97 11.46 21.75
C GLY A 143 11.87 10.38 21.14
N ALA A 144 12.50 10.73 20.02
CA ALA A 144 13.63 10.04 19.37
C ALA A 144 13.57 8.50 19.26
N TYR A 145 12.60 7.90 18.55
CA TYR A 145 12.79 6.60 17.88
C TYR A 145 11.88 6.39 16.65
N ASP A 146 12.50 5.86 15.57
CA ASP A 146 12.10 5.36 14.24
C ASP A 146 10.61 5.11 13.89
N ALA A 147 9.70 6.05 14.16
CA ALA A 147 8.54 6.24 13.30
C ALA A 147 8.96 7.19 12.17
N GLY A 148 9.81 6.72 11.26
CA GLY A 148 10.42 7.56 10.23
C GLY A 148 9.34 8.30 9.44
N CYS A 149 9.20 9.61 9.70
CA CYS A 149 8.98 10.51 8.59
C CYS A 149 10.08 10.20 7.58
N TYR A 150 9.72 10.02 6.31
CA TYR A 150 10.65 9.48 5.31
C TYR A 150 11.95 10.29 5.16
N ASP A 151 11.96 11.54 5.66
CA ASP A 151 13.13 12.40 5.75
C ASP A 151 13.09 13.35 6.98
N HIS A 152 14.23 14.00 7.24
CA HIS A 152 14.44 14.95 8.34
C HIS A 152 13.50 16.16 8.30
N MET A 153 13.08 16.59 7.11
CA MET A 153 12.30 17.81 6.93
C MET A 153 10.84 17.58 7.39
N ALA A 154 10.28 16.42 7.07
CA ALA A 154 9.01 15.98 7.61
C ALA A 154 9.10 15.73 9.13
N GLN A 155 10.21 15.20 9.63
CA GLN A 155 10.42 15.03 11.08
C GLN A 155 10.39 16.39 11.82
N ASP A 156 11.12 17.38 11.32
CA ASP A 156 11.16 18.72 11.92
C ASP A 156 9.77 19.37 11.97
N LEU A 157 8.97 19.21 10.92
CA LEU A 157 7.59 19.70 10.89
C LEU A 157 6.67 18.95 11.86
N PHE A 158 6.84 17.63 11.96
CA PHE A 158 6.07 16.80 12.90
C PHE A 158 6.34 17.20 14.35
N ASP A 159 7.60 17.45 14.71
CA ASP A 159 7.99 17.85 16.06
C ASP A 159 7.37 19.20 16.42
N GLN A 160 7.40 20.19 15.52
CA GLN A 160 6.75 21.49 15.74
C GLN A 160 5.24 21.38 15.91
N LEU A 161 4.56 20.56 15.09
CA LEU A 161 3.11 20.34 15.21
C LEU A 161 2.74 19.62 16.51
N ASN A 162 3.57 18.71 17.00
CA ASN A 162 3.35 18.03 18.27
C ASN A 162 3.57 18.95 19.47
N GLU A 163 4.64 19.74 19.47
CA GLU A 163 4.89 20.67 20.59
C GLU A 163 3.75 21.69 20.70
N GLU A 164 3.30 22.26 19.57
CA GLU A 164 2.14 23.15 19.56
C GLU A 164 0.87 22.48 20.09
N LYS A 165 0.61 21.22 19.68
CA LYS A 165 -0.56 20.48 20.17
C LYS A 165 -0.49 20.23 21.68
N LYS A 166 0.71 19.92 22.18
CA LYS A 166 0.97 19.70 23.59
C LYS A 166 0.79 21.00 24.39
N ASP A 167 1.29 22.11 23.89
CA ASP A 167 1.10 23.44 24.51
C ASP A 167 -0.39 23.77 24.62
N LEU A 168 -1.15 23.61 23.54
CA LEU A 168 -2.61 23.81 23.55
C LEU A 168 -3.31 22.89 24.56
N PHE A 169 -2.88 21.63 24.66
CA PHE A 169 -3.41 20.69 25.64
C PHE A 169 -3.11 21.12 27.09
N LEU A 170 -1.89 21.58 27.37
CA LEU A 170 -1.50 22.04 28.70
C LEU A 170 -2.17 23.37 29.07
N GLU A 171 -2.48 24.23 28.10
CA GLU A 171 -3.33 25.41 28.33
C GLU A 171 -4.75 25.04 28.77
N GLU A 172 -5.36 23.98 28.18
CA GLU A 172 -6.67 23.48 28.59
C GLU A 172 -6.61 22.71 29.94
N TYR A 173 -5.48 22.05 30.23
CA TYR A 173 -5.28 21.20 31.40
C TYR A 173 -3.98 21.54 32.18
N PRO A 174 -3.86 22.73 32.80
CA PRO A 174 -2.62 23.16 33.44
C PRO A 174 -2.19 22.27 34.61
N ASP A 175 -3.14 21.64 35.30
CA ASP A 175 -2.85 20.69 36.40
C ASP A 175 -2.08 19.44 35.94
N ARG A 176 -1.94 19.22 34.62
CA ARG A 176 -1.17 18.13 34.04
C ARG A 176 0.30 18.48 33.82
N GLU A 177 0.71 19.74 33.92
CA GLU A 177 2.08 20.19 33.61
C GLU A 177 3.12 19.45 34.46
N ASP A 178 2.85 19.25 35.76
CA ASP A 178 3.70 18.51 36.70
C ASP A 178 3.87 17.01 36.34
N GLU A 179 2.98 16.43 35.51
CA GLU A 179 3.13 15.06 34.99
C GLU A 179 4.15 14.99 33.83
N TYR A 180 4.52 16.14 33.25
CA TYR A 180 5.42 16.29 32.10
C TYR A 180 6.77 16.98 32.44
N ASP A 181 6.95 17.55 33.64
CA ASP A 181 8.13 18.36 34.02
C ASP A 181 9.40 17.56 34.42
N GLY A 182 9.34 16.22 34.48
CA GLY A 182 10.41 15.38 35.04
C GLY A 182 10.96 14.26 34.14
N ASP A 183 12.16 13.76 34.50
CA ASP A 183 12.91 12.65 33.87
C ASP A 183 12.14 11.30 33.78
N MET A 184 10.93 11.24 34.35
CA MET A 184 10.00 10.14 34.23
C MET A 184 8.63 10.69 33.88
N HIS A 185 8.32 10.73 32.58
CA HIS A 185 6.97 10.93 32.08
C HIS A 185 6.12 9.71 32.48
N ARG A 186 5.46 9.77 33.64
CA ARG A 186 4.78 8.60 34.24
C ARG A 186 3.40 8.33 33.67
N VAL A 187 2.80 9.30 32.97
CA VAL A 187 1.48 9.17 32.35
C VAL A 187 1.47 10.00 31.07
N TYR A 188 1.81 9.37 29.94
CA TYR A 188 1.65 10.01 28.62
C TYR A 188 0.16 10.11 28.29
N ASP A 189 -0.36 11.34 28.23
CA ASP A 189 -1.73 11.56 27.80
C ASP A 189 -1.80 11.44 26.27
N ARG A 190 -2.53 10.41 25.81
CA ARG A 190 -2.81 10.15 24.40
C ARG A 190 -3.50 11.30 23.64
N TYR A 191 -3.89 12.37 24.34
CA TYR A 191 -4.48 13.58 23.78
C TYR A 191 -3.47 14.72 23.57
N ALA A 192 -2.27 14.66 24.18
CA ALA A 192 -1.27 15.73 24.12
C ALA A 192 -0.41 15.71 22.84
N GLY A 193 -0.29 14.56 22.16
CA GLY A 193 0.51 14.40 20.93
C GLY A 193 -0.27 13.74 19.79
N PHE A 194 0.31 13.74 18.59
CA PHE A 194 -0.19 13.00 17.45
C PHE A 194 0.36 11.57 17.42
N GLN A 195 -0.51 10.62 17.11
CA GLN A 195 -0.13 9.29 16.70
C GLN A 195 0.19 9.29 15.20
N MET A 196 1.46 9.15 14.84
CA MET A 196 1.86 8.91 13.45
C MET A 196 1.20 7.64 12.91
N ASP A 197 0.58 7.73 11.74
CA ASP A 197 -0.09 6.62 11.05
C ASP A 197 0.54 6.41 9.67
N MET A 198 1.28 5.32 9.50
CA MET A 198 1.93 4.99 8.23
C MET A 198 0.99 4.80 7.04
N THR A 199 -0.27 4.40 7.26
CA THR A 199 -1.26 4.36 6.16
C THR A 199 -1.62 5.77 5.72
N LEU A 200 -1.76 6.69 6.67
CA LEU A 200 -1.94 8.11 6.34
C LEU A 200 -0.68 8.73 5.72
N ASN A 201 0.53 8.28 6.06
CA ASN A 201 1.77 8.70 5.37
C ASN A 201 1.74 8.30 3.89
N LYS A 202 1.40 7.04 3.59
CA LYS A 202 1.24 6.57 2.20
C LYS A 202 0.14 7.36 1.47
N ALA A 203 -0.96 7.67 2.15
CA ALA A 203 -2.01 8.51 1.58
C ALA A 203 -1.50 9.94 1.31
N ALA A 204 -0.77 10.54 2.24
CA ALA A 204 -0.18 11.86 2.07
C ALA A 204 0.83 11.87 0.91
N ASP A 205 1.60 10.80 0.74
CA ASP A 205 2.59 10.66 -0.33
C ASP A 205 1.93 10.63 -1.71
N HIS A 206 0.95 9.73 -1.89
CA HIS A 206 0.15 9.66 -3.12
C HIS A 206 -0.47 11.02 -3.46
N ARG A 207 -1.01 11.70 -2.45
CA ARG A 207 -1.71 12.98 -2.64
C ARG A 207 -0.76 14.14 -2.87
N LEU A 208 0.44 14.12 -2.28
CA LEU A 208 1.49 15.08 -2.60
C LEU A 208 1.93 14.93 -4.06
N GLU A 209 2.10 13.70 -4.54
CA GLU A 209 2.41 13.44 -5.96
C GLU A 209 1.30 13.95 -6.88
N GLY A 210 0.05 13.65 -6.58
CA GLY A 210 -1.11 14.16 -7.31
C GLY A 210 -1.18 15.68 -7.33
N ALA A 211 -0.95 16.33 -6.18
CA ALA A 211 -0.94 17.78 -6.04
C ALA A 211 0.19 18.45 -6.83
N MET A 212 1.40 17.86 -6.82
CA MET A 212 2.56 18.39 -7.53
C MET A 212 2.46 18.18 -9.06
N ALA A 213 1.80 17.12 -9.51
CA ALA A 213 1.62 16.81 -10.92
C ALA A 213 0.41 17.53 -11.55
N GLY A 214 -0.74 17.49 -10.87
CA GLY A 214 -2.03 17.97 -11.38
C GLY A 214 -2.48 19.31 -10.81
N GLY A 215 -1.81 19.81 -9.76
CA GLY A 215 -2.22 20.98 -9.01
C GLY A 215 -3.15 20.66 -7.84
N TYR A 216 -3.40 21.68 -7.02
CA TYR A 216 -4.22 21.57 -5.81
C TYR A 216 -5.06 22.83 -5.65
N ALA A 217 -6.39 22.68 -5.55
CA ALA A 217 -7.32 23.79 -5.37
C ALA A 217 -8.55 23.35 -4.59
N ASP A 218 -9.04 24.21 -3.70
CA ASP A 218 -10.26 23.98 -2.91
C ASP A 218 -10.31 22.62 -2.20
N ASP A 219 -9.17 22.23 -1.60
CA ASP A 219 -8.96 20.95 -0.91
C ASP A 219 -9.15 19.72 -1.83
N ARG A 220 -8.87 19.88 -3.14
CA ARG A 220 -9.04 18.85 -4.17
C ARG A 220 -7.82 18.75 -5.09
N ILE A 221 -7.56 17.52 -5.51
CA ILE A 221 -6.62 17.18 -6.59
C ILE A 221 -7.43 16.85 -7.84
N PRO A 222 -7.10 17.44 -9.01
CA PRO A 222 -7.79 17.12 -10.26
C PRO A 222 -7.73 15.62 -10.59
N GLY A 223 -8.89 15.02 -10.85
CA GLY A 223 -9.02 13.58 -11.14
C GLY A 223 -9.19 12.68 -9.91
N GLU A 224 -8.73 13.11 -8.73
CA GLU A 224 -8.79 12.31 -7.49
C GLU A 224 -9.82 12.83 -6.47
N GLY A 225 -10.15 14.12 -6.51
CA GLY A 225 -11.10 14.74 -5.58
C GLY A 225 -10.45 15.08 -4.23
N THR A 226 -11.19 14.91 -3.14
CA THR A 226 -10.74 15.20 -1.76
C THR A 226 -10.03 14.01 -1.13
N ILE A 227 -9.34 14.22 0.01
CA ILE A 227 -8.77 13.12 0.79
C ILE A 227 -9.82 12.05 1.17
N ASN A 228 -11.05 12.46 1.50
CA ASN A 228 -12.10 11.50 1.86
C ASN A 228 -12.52 10.61 0.68
N ASP A 229 -12.49 11.15 -0.54
CA ASP A 229 -12.77 10.39 -1.76
C ASP A 229 -11.69 9.31 -1.94
N TYR A 230 -10.41 9.67 -1.78
CA TYR A 230 -9.29 8.73 -1.87
C TYR A 230 -9.29 7.67 -0.77
N LEU A 231 -9.46 8.06 0.51
CA LEU A 231 -9.52 7.12 1.63
C LEU A 231 -10.69 6.13 1.47
N SER A 232 -11.77 6.54 0.81
CA SER A 232 -12.89 5.65 0.48
C SER A 232 -12.51 4.57 -0.53
N VAL A 233 -11.66 4.88 -1.50
CA VAL A 233 -11.14 3.93 -2.51
C VAL A 233 -10.28 2.86 -1.85
N ILE A 234 -9.40 3.26 -0.93
CA ILE A 234 -8.53 2.31 -0.19
C ILE A 234 -9.21 1.68 1.03
N ASN A 235 -10.53 1.88 1.20
CA ASN A 235 -11.33 1.36 2.32
C ASN A 235 -10.82 1.72 3.72
N TYR A 236 -10.09 2.83 3.87
CA TYR A 236 -9.50 3.22 5.13
C TYR A 236 -10.42 4.17 5.91
N ARG A 237 -10.77 3.79 7.15
CA ARG A 237 -11.49 4.61 8.16
C ARG A 237 -12.52 5.60 7.59
N ARG A 238 -13.44 5.12 6.76
CA ARG A 238 -14.41 5.92 5.98
C ARG A 238 -15.25 6.93 6.76
N SER A 239 -15.46 6.71 8.05
CA SER A 239 -16.27 7.58 8.91
C SER A 239 -15.45 8.56 9.77
N ALA A 240 -14.12 8.51 9.67
CA ALA A 240 -13.26 9.39 10.44
C ALA A 240 -13.28 10.81 9.87
N THR A 241 -13.24 11.82 10.74
CA THR A 241 -13.06 13.20 10.29
C THR A 241 -11.60 13.40 9.92
N CYS A 242 -11.37 13.84 8.69
CA CYS A 242 -10.03 14.11 8.16
C CYS A 242 -9.90 15.56 7.74
N LEU A 243 -8.71 16.12 7.90
CA LEU A 243 -8.31 17.40 7.35
C LEU A 243 -6.98 17.25 6.64
N GLU A 244 -6.99 17.52 5.34
CA GLU A 244 -5.79 17.59 4.53
C GLU A 244 -5.30 19.04 4.45
N LEU A 245 -3.99 19.20 4.59
CA LEU A 245 -3.29 20.46 4.55
C LEU A 245 -2.13 20.32 3.56
N TYR A 246 -2.34 20.83 2.34
CA TYR A 246 -1.25 20.97 1.39
C TYR A 246 -0.53 22.30 1.60
N VAL A 247 0.77 22.28 1.84
CA VAL A 247 1.63 23.46 1.99
C VAL A 247 2.77 23.36 1.00
N ARG A 248 3.10 24.48 0.35
CA ARG A 248 4.04 24.51 -0.77
C ARG A 248 4.93 25.73 -0.72
N ASP A 249 5.98 25.68 -1.52
CA ASP A 249 6.92 26.77 -1.73
C ASP A 249 7.53 27.26 -0.41
N CYS A 250 7.86 26.35 0.51
CA CYS A 250 8.51 26.67 1.79
C CYS A 250 10.03 26.64 1.66
N GLU A 251 10.74 27.46 2.43
CA GLU A 251 12.19 27.37 2.61
C GLU A 251 12.55 26.18 3.53
N ASP A 252 11.78 25.97 4.60
CA ASP A 252 12.02 24.96 5.62
C ASP A 252 10.73 24.48 6.31
N ALA A 253 10.88 23.58 7.29
CA ALA A 253 9.80 23.05 8.11
C ALA A 253 9.10 24.13 8.95
N SER A 254 9.83 25.14 9.43
CA SER A 254 9.27 26.22 10.25
C SER A 254 8.34 27.12 9.44
N GLU A 255 8.71 27.47 8.21
CA GLU A 255 7.80 28.18 7.31
C GLU A 255 6.58 27.33 6.95
N ALA A 256 6.76 26.01 6.80
CA ALA A 256 5.64 25.10 6.59
C ALA A 256 4.69 25.09 7.79
N PHE A 257 5.22 25.02 9.01
CA PHE A 257 4.46 25.11 10.26
C PHE A 257 3.66 26.42 10.35
N ASP A 258 4.31 27.56 10.11
CA ASP A 258 3.64 28.88 10.13
C ASP A 258 2.49 28.95 9.12
N LYS A 259 2.70 28.43 7.89
CA LYS A 259 1.65 28.35 6.87
C LYS A 259 0.50 27.43 7.29
N ILE A 260 0.78 26.33 7.99
CA ILE A 260 -0.27 25.45 8.55
C ILE A 260 -1.08 26.22 9.59
N LYS A 261 -0.42 26.84 10.57
CA LYS A 261 -1.07 27.64 11.62
C LYS A 261 -1.94 28.74 11.04
N GLU A 262 -1.40 29.52 10.10
CA GLU A 262 -2.16 30.58 9.44
C GLU A 262 -3.40 30.05 8.71
N LYS A 263 -3.29 28.91 8.02
CA LYS A 263 -4.44 28.26 7.35
C LYS A 263 -5.50 27.80 8.35
N LEU A 264 -5.08 27.18 9.45
CA LEU A 264 -5.97 26.70 10.49
C LEU A 264 -6.69 27.87 11.17
N ASP A 265 -5.96 28.91 11.56
CA ASP A 265 -6.52 30.08 12.23
C ASP A 265 -7.52 30.83 11.36
N LYS A 266 -7.20 31.05 10.07
CA LYS A 266 -8.14 31.67 9.12
C LYS A 266 -9.44 30.87 8.98
N ARG A 267 -9.34 29.54 8.94
CA ARG A 267 -10.50 28.64 8.85
C ARG A 267 -11.28 28.61 10.17
N PHE A 268 -10.59 28.63 11.30
CA PHE A 268 -11.20 28.67 12.63
C PHE A 268 -11.96 29.98 12.85
N GLN A 269 -11.37 31.14 12.52
CA GLN A 269 -12.02 32.44 12.66
C GLN A 269 -13.24 32.59 11.75
N SER A 270 -13.18 32.04 10.53
CA SER A 270 -14.29 32.16 9.56
C SER A 270 -15.48 31.24 9.84
N LYS A 271 -15.25 30.05 10.41
CA LYS A 271 -16.30 29.02 10.60
C LYS A 271 -16.61 28.70 12.06
N THR A 272 -15.73 29.09 12.99
CA THR A 272 -15.81 28.79 14.42
C THR A 272 -15.99 27.29 14.68
N ASP A 273 -15.25 26.46 13.95
CA ASP A 273 -15.35 25.01 13.96
C ASP A 273 -14.08 24.39 14.56
N ARG A 274 -14.23 23.61 15.64
CA ARG A 274 -13.12 22.95 16.36
C ARG A 274 -12.28 22.03 15.47
N LYS A 275 -12.80 21.58 14.32
CA LYS A 275 -12.00 20.80 13.36
C LYS A 275 -10.80 21.55 12.79
N TYR A 276 -10.67 22.86 13.03
CA TYR A 276 -9.49 23.63 12.65
C TYR A 276 -8.52 23.84 13.83
N SER A 277 -8.76 23.23 14.99
CA SER A 277 -7.75 23.09 16.06
C SER A 277 -7.02 21.76 15.93
N LEU A 278 -5.71 21.75 16.23
CA LEU A 278 -4.88 20.55 16.25
C LEU A 278 -5.34 19.54 17.31
N GLU A 279 -5.91 20.01 18.42
CA GLU A 279 -6.43 19.18 19.52
C GLU A 279 -7.58 18.27 19.08
N TYR A 280 -8.31 18.64 18.03
CA TYR A 280 -9.44 17.87 17.52
C TYR A 280 -9.03 16.52 16.91
N TYR A 281 -7.78 16.39 16.45
CA TYR A 281 -7.27 15.21 15.75
C TYR A 281 -6.34 14.39 16.65
N ARG A 282 -6.32 13.07 16.47
CA ARG A 282 -5.42 12.17 17.21
C ARG A 282 -4.30 11.61 16.38
N SER A 283 -4.59 11.29 15.12
CA SER A 283 -3.63 10.68 14.21
C SER A 283 -3.17 11.71 13.18
N LEU A 284 -1.94 11.53 12.72
CA LEU A 284 -1.33 12.33 11.68
C LEU A 284 -0.66 11.40 10.68
N GLY A 285 -0.80 11.71 9.39
CA GLY A 285 0.14 11.27 8.37
C GLY A 285 0.67 12.47 7.59
N MET A 286 1.88 12.36 7.08
CA MET A 286 2.49 13.40 6.26
C MET A 286 3.44 12.85 5.20
N ALA A 287 3.64 13.66 4.18
CA ALA A 287 4.63 13.43 3.14
C ALA A 287 5.33 14.74 2.80
N HIS A 288 6.57 14.60 2.31
CA HIS A 288 7.43 15.70 1.94
C HIS A 288 8.10 15.44 0.59
N ARG A 289 8.34 16.52 -0.17
CA ARG A 289 9.12 16.54 -1.41
C ARG A 289 9.86 17.88 -1.51
N GLU A 290 11.14 17.80 -1.88
CA GLU A 290 11.91 18.97 -2.31
C GLU A 290 11.83 19.12 -3.83
N LYS A 291 11.60 20.35 -4.31
CA LYS A 291 11.71 20.70 -5.74
C LYS A 291 12.21 22.12 -5.90
N ASP A 292 13.26 22.29 -6.70
CA ASP A 292 13.88 23.59 -7.00
C ASP A 292 14.31 24.38 -5.74
N GLY A 293 14.78 23.67 -4.71
CA GLY A 293 15.18 24.23 -3.41
C GLY A 293 14.01 24.65 -2.51
N LYS A 294 12.78 24.29 -2.88
CA LYS A 294 11.57 24.54 -2.09
C LYS A 294 10.99 23.25 -1.54
N GLN A 295 10.44 23.33 -0.34
CA GLN A 295 9.82 22.24 0.38
C GLN A 295 8.31 22.24 0.18
N TYR A 296 7.75 21.06 -0.04
CA TYR A 296 6.33 20.81 -0.27
C TYR A 296 5.86 19.70 0.66
N PHE A 297 4.73 19.92 1.32
CA PHE A 297 4.18 19.00 2.30
C PHE A 297 2.71 18.75 2.06
N VAL A 298 2.27 17.52 2.28
CA VAL A 298 0.87 17.20 2.58
C VAL A 298 0.82 16.66 4.00
N VAL A 299 -0.02 17.25 4.83
CA VAL A 299 -0.32 16.75 6.18
C VAL A 299 -1.79 16.35 6.23
N ILE A 300 -2.08 15.13 6.68
CA ILE A 300 -3.41 14.59 6.89
C ILE A 300 -3.62 14.40 8.39
N LEU A 301 -4.52 15.18 8.97
CA LEU A 301 -4.94 15.04 10.36
C LEU A 301 -6.22 14.21 10.41
N MET A 302 -6.29 13.25 11.32
CA MET A 302 -7.45 12.36 11.48
C MET A 302 -7.86 12.23 12.94
N ARG A 303 -9.17 12.26 13.18
CA ARG A 303 -9.78 12.15 14.52
C ARG A 303 -9.97 10.71 14.96
#